data_AF-A0A652L326-F1
#
_entry.id   AF-A0A652L326-F1
#
_cell.length_a   1.000
_cell.length_b   1.000
_cell.length_c   1.000
_cell.angle_alpha   90.00
_cell.angle_beta   90.00
_cell.angle_gamma   90.00
#
_symmetry.space_group_name_H-M   'P 1'
#
loop_
_entity.id
_entity.type
_entity.pdbx_description
1 polymer ?
#
loop_
_entity_poly.entity_id
_entity_poly.type
_entity_poly.pdbx_seq_one_letter_code
_entity_poly.pdbx_strand_id
1 'polypeptide(L)'
;MGGVLRAEPVWVETFTGLRIDRFAKLVKVVKERGGNGPGGGRPWCLPLPDRVLLVAVYYRTNLTMRQLAPLFGISPATVCRVIHR
;
A
#
# COMPACT_ATOMS: atom_id res chain seq x y z
N MET A 1 -9.70 -7.37 12.68
CA MET A 1 -10.13 -7.82 11.34
C MET A 1 -8.98 -7.54 10.39
N GLY A 2 -8.40 -8.57 9.76
CA GLY A 2 -7.33 -8.40 8.78
C GLY A 2 -7.90 -7.94 7.44
N GLY A 3 -7.20 -7.03 6.75
CA GLY A 3 -7.54 -6.67 5.38
C GLY A 3 -7.43 -7.85 4.42
N VAL A 4 -8.24 -7.81 3.37
CA VAL A 4 -8.28 -8.81 2.28
C VAL A 4 -7.15 -8.57 1.27
N LEU A 5 -6.78 -7.31 1.04
CA LEU A 5 -5.69 -6.93 0.14
C LEU A 5 -4.37 -6.88 0.90
N ARG A 6 -3.43 -7.70 0.43
CA ARG A 6 -2.04 -7.78 0.89
C ARG A 6 -1.14 -7.86 -0.34
N ALA A 7 0.13 -7.53 -0.19
CA ALA A 7 1.14 -7.66 -1.24
C ALA A 7 1.49 -9.12 -1.57
N GLU A 8 0.47 -9.89 -1.93
CA GLU A 8 0.53 -11.25 -2.44
C GLU A 8 0.54 -11.22 -3.97
N PRO A 9 1.12 -12.23 -4.64
CA PRO A 9 1.28 -12.23 -6.10
C PRO A 9 -0.01 -11.90 -6.86
N VAL A 10 -1.14 -12.50 -6.45
CA VAL A 10 -2.44 -12.30 -7.11
C VAL A 10 -2.87 -10.83 -7.12
N TRP A 11 -2.79 -10.14 -5.98
CA TRP A 11 -3.24 -8.75 -5.86
C TRP A 11 -2.23 -7.78 -6.46
N VAL A 12 -0.94 -8.05 -6.29
CA VAL A 12 0.13 -7.27 -6.92
C VAL A 12 -0.02 -7.29 -8.43
N GLU A 13 -0.17 -8.47 -9.04
CA GLU A 13 -0.30 -8.59 -10.48
C GLU A 13 -1.60 -7.95 -10.98
N THR A 14 -2.72 -8.15 -10.26
CA THR A 14 -4.02 -7.58 -10.63
C THR A 14 -4.00 -6.05 -10.65
N PHE A 15 -3.45 -5.40 -9.61
CA PHE A 15 -3.57 -3.95 -9.46
C PHE A 15 -2.37 -3.16 -9.97
N THR A 16 -1.20 -3.79 -10.09
CA THR A 16 0.02 -3.10 -10.58
C THR A 16 0.39 -3.50 -12.00
N GLY A 17 -0.05 -4.67 -12.47
CA GLY A 17 0.43 -5.28 -13.72
C GLY A 17 1.88 -5.75 -13.66
N LEU A 18 2.51 -5.73 -12.48
CA LEU A 18 3.87 -6.20 -12.26
C LEU A 18 3.86 -7.60 -11.70
N ARG A 19 4.76 -8.45 -12.21
CA ARG A 19 5.14 -9.69 -11.52
C ARG A 19 5.73 -9.37 -10.15
N ILE A 20 5.56 -10.29 -9.20
CA ILE A 20 5.99 -10.11 -7.81
C ILE A 20 7.48 -9.75 -7.66
N ASP A 21 8.36 -10.25 -8.53
CA ASP A 21 9.79 -9.95 -8.55
C ASP A 21 10.08 -8.49 -8.97
N ARG A 22 9.35 -7.97 -9.96
CA ARG A 22 9.45 -6.55 -10.38
C ARG A 22 8.86 -5.63 -9.33
N PHE A 23 7.77 -6.05 -8.69
CA PHE A 23 7.17 -5.33 -7.58
C PHE A 23 8.13 -5.21 -6.38
N ALA A 24 8.84 -6.28 -6.03
CA ALA A 24 9.86 -6.24 -4.97
C ALA A 24 10.96 -5.20 -5.27
N LYS A 25 11.39 -5.09 -6.54
CA LYS A 25 12.33 -4.05 -6.97
C LYS A 25 11.75 -2.64 -6.82
N LEU A 26 10.48 -2.44 -7.20
CA LEU A 26 9.79 -1.17 -7.00
C LEU A 26 9.75 -0.79 -5.50
N VAL A 27 9.34 -1.72 -4.64
CA VAL A 27 9.31 -1.50 -3.18
C VAL A 27 10.68 -1.12 -2.63
N LYS A 28 11.75 -1.75 -3.12
CA LYS A 28 13.13 -1.40 -2.75
C LYS A 28 13.47 0.05 -3.12
N VAL A 29 13.17 0.47 -4.35
CA VAL A 29 13.40 1.86 -4.79
C VAL A 29 12.57 2.85 -3.96
N VAL A 30 11.31 2.53 -3.66
CA VAL A 30 10.46 3.37 -2.79
C VAL A 30 11.06 3.48 -1.39
N LYS A 31 11.60 2.39 -0.84
CA LYS A 31 12.28 2.39 0.46
C LYS A 31 13.51 3.32 0.45
N GLU A 32 14.35 3.21 -0.56
CA GLU A 32 15.56 4.04 -0.73
C GLU A 32 15.24 5.53 -0.89
N ARG A 33 14.09 5.86 -1.50
CA ARG A 33 13.59 7.23 -1.64
C ARG A 33 12.86 7.76 -0.39
N GLY A 34 12.89 7.04 0.74
CA GLY A 34 12.30 7.50 2.01
C GLY A 34 10.86 7.06 2.27
N GLY A 35 10.31 6.12 1.49
CA GLY A 35 8.95 5.60 1.67
C GLY A 35 8.71 4.87 3.00
N ASN A 36 9.76 4.57 3.76
CA ASN A 36 9.64 3.88 5.05
C ASN A 36 8.95 4.74 6.14
N GLY A 37 8.65 6.01 5.86
CA GLY A 37 7.97 6.92 6.77
C GLY A 37 8.95 7.74 7.63
N PRO A 38 8.44 8.55 8.58
CA PRO A 38 9.32 9.33 9.45
C PRO A 38 10.14 8.35 10.29
N GLY A 39 11.45 8.55 10.33
CA GLY A 39 12.41 7.66 11.02
C GLY A 39 12.29 7.60 12.55
N GLY A 40 11.18 8.09 13.12
CA GLY A 40 10.89 8.09 14.56
C GLY A 40 9.39 8.08 14.84
N GLY A 41 9.01 7.55 16.00
CA GLY A 41 7.63 7.43 16.47
C GLY A 41 7.01 6.04 16.27
N ARG A 42 5.67 5.96 16.43
CA ARG A 42 4.94 4.68 16.31
C ARG A 42 5.07 4.13 14.90
N PRO A 43 5.40 2.84 14.72
CA PRO A 43 5.46 2.20 13.42
C PRO A 43 4.15 2.38 12.64
N TRP A 44 4.26 2.47 11.31
CA TRP A 44 3.08 2.41 10.45
C TRP A 44 2.32 1.12 10.70
N CYS A 45 0.99 1.23 10.75
CA CYS A 45 0.12 0.06 10.89
C CYS A 45 0.19 -0.89 9.67
N LEU A 46 0.65 -0.36 8.52
CA LEU A 46 0.69 -1.08 7.25
C LEU A 46 2.14 -1.21 6.73
N PRO A 47 2.62 -2.43 6.42
CA PRO A 47 3.92 -2.66 5.82
C PRO A 47 4.15 -1.85 4.53
N LEU A 48 5.41 -1.56 4.18
CA LEU A 48 5.73 -0.80 2.96
C LEU A 48 5.18 -1.44 1.66
N PRO A 49 5.28 -2.76 1.43
CA PRO A 49 4.70 -3.38 0.24
C PRO A 49 3.19 -3.13 0.11
N ASP A 50 2.46 -3.28 1.21
CA ASP A 50 1.02 -3.09 1.26
C ASP A 50 0.63 -1.62 1.04
N ARG A 51 1.46 -0.68 1.50
CA ARG A 51 1.28 0.76 1.21
C ARG A 51 1.46 1.06 -0.28
N VAL A 52 2.46 0.48 -0.93
CA VAL A 52 2.67 0.63 -2.38
C VAL A 52 1.51 0.02 -3.15
N LEU A 53 1.03 -1.15 -2.73
CA LEU A 53 -0.16 -1.77 -3.31
C LEU A 53 -1.40 -0.89 -3.12
N LEU A 54 -1.62 -0.31 -1.94
CA LEU A 54 -2.72 0.61 -1.66
C LEU A 54 -2.72 1.80 -2.62
N VAL A 55 -1.57 2.42 -2.85
CA VAL A 55 -1.44 3.55 -3.79
C VAL A 55 -1.80 3.10 -5.21
N ALA A 56 -1.35 1.92 -5.64
CA ALA A 56 -1.71 1.38 -6.96
C ALA A 56 -3.23 1.12 -7.09
N VAL A 57 -3.85 0.52 -6.07
CA VAL A 57 -5.30 0.28 -6.05
C VAL A 57 -6.06 1.62 -6.11
N TYR A 58 -5.63 2.62 -5.34
CA TYR A 58 -6.23 3.95 -5.37
C TYR A 58 -6.15 4.61 -6.75
N TYR A 59 -5.01 4.51 -7.44
CA TYR A 59 -4.88 5.09 -8.79
C TYR A 59 -5.59 4.28 -9.89
N ARG A 60 -5.75 2.96 -9.71
CA ARG A 60 -6.37 2.08 -10.71
C ARG A 60 -7.87 1.92 -10.57
N THR A 61 -8.43 2.24 -9.41
CA THR A 61 -9.84 2.03 -9.09
C THR A 61 -10.48 3.34 -8.64
N ASN A 62 -11.75 3.56 -8.96
CA ASN A 62 -12.50 4.74 -8.50
C ASN A 62 -13.05 4.56 -7.07
N LEU A 63 -12.29 3.89 -6.19
CA LEU A 63 -12.70 3.62 -4.82
C LEU A 63 -12.42 4.81 -3.91
N THR A 64 -13.39 5.12 -3.06
CA THR A 64 -13.21 6.14 -2.01
C THR A 64 -12.27 5.63 -0.91
N MET A 65 -11.66 6.54 -0.14
CA MET A 65 -10.82 6.17 1.01
C MET A 65 -11.58 5.31 2.05
N ARG A 66 -12.89 5.52 2.18
CA ARG A 66 -13.77 4.71 3.04
C ARG A 66 -13.95 3.28 2.54
N GLN A 67 -13.99 3.08 1.23
CA GLN A 67 -14.06 1.74 0.62
C GLN A 67 -12.69 1.04 0.64
N LEU A 68 -11.58 1.78 0.51
CA LEU A 68 -10.23 1.23 0.59
C LEU A 68 -9.85 0.75 2.00
N ALA A 69 -10.26 1.49 3.03
CA ALA A 69 -9.97 1.20 4.43
C ALA A 69 -10.24 -0.28 4.85
N PRO A 70 -11.45 -0.84 4.65
CA PRO A 70 -11.72 -2.22 5.01
C PRO A 70 -10.94 -3.23 4.17
N LEU A 71 -10.60 -2.91 2.91
CA LEU A 71 -9.81 -3.80 2.06
C LEU A 71 -8.40 -4.03 2.61
N PHE A 72 -7.80 -3.02 3.26
CA PHE A 72 -6.47 -3.12 3.87
C PHE A 72 -6.52 -3.32 5.40
N GLY A 73 -7.71 -3.39 6.01
CA GLY A 73 -7.87 -3.57 7.46
C GLY A 73 -7.33 -2.40 8.28
N ILE A 74 -7.38 -1.18 7.73
CA ILE A 74 -6.88 0.05 8.35
C ILE A 74 -7.98 1.12 8.41
N SER A 75 -7.74 2.21 9.15
CA SER A 75 -8.69 3.32 9.19
C SER A 75 -8.66 4.16 7.90
N PRO A 76 -9.77 4.84 7.51
CA PRO A 76 -9.76 5.78 6.39
C PRO A 76 -8.74 6.91 6.54
N ALA A 77 -8.46 7.34 7.78
CA ALA A 77 -7.42 8.33 8.06
C ALA A 77 -6.02 7.78 7.74
N THR A 78 -5.78 6.48 7.98
CA THR A 78 -4.53 5.82 7.59
C THR A 78 -4.39 5.77 6.07
N VAL A 79 -5.46 5.47 5.33
CA VAL A 79 -5.47 5.52 3.86
C VAL A 79 -5.09 6.92 3.36
N CYS A 80 -5.74 7.96 3.91
CA CYS A 80 -5.46 9.35 3.55
C CYS A 80 -3.99 9.73 3.77
N ARG A 81 -3.40 9.35 4.92
CA ARG A 81 -1.99 9.58 5.25
C ARG A 81 -1.01 8.86 4.30
N VAL A 82 -1.39 7.71 3.76
CA VAL A 82 -0.55 6.97 2.80
C VAL A 82 -0.60 7.62 1.42
N ILE A 83 -1.77 8.12 0.99
CA ILE A 83 -1.96 8.72 -0.34
C ILE A 83 -1.33 10.12 -0.44
N HIS A 84 -1.41 10.93 0.61
CA HIS A 84 -1.01 12.35 0.58
C HIS A 84 0.46 12.59 0.97
N ARG A 85 1.29 11.55 0.98
CA ARG A 85 2.69 11.64 1.40
C ARG A 85 3.62 11.24 0.27
#